data_AF-A0A151Z2C8-F1
#
_entry.id   AF-A0A151Z2C8-F1
#
_cell.length_a   1.000
_cell.length_b   1.000
_cell.length_c   1.000
_cell.angle_alpha   90.00
_cell.angle_beta   90.00
_cell.angle_gamma   90.00
#
_symmetry.space_group_name_H-M   'P 1'
#
loop_
_entity.id
_entity.type
_entity.pdbx_description
1 polymer ?
#
loop_
_entity_poly.entity_id
_entity_poly.type
_entity_poly.pdbx_seq_one_letter_code
_entity_poly.pdbx_strand_id
1 'polypeptide(L)'
;MIKNKRILVILLILLILIPLFTYAQYRNTAEQIKQSGTDDWRLLLQQQIVDQQNRLASSRIPEEWKTWAKINIEQQQYYLEHNINPAAPGAPTFLRKFIEQSSSLFLPLLVVVLASDIVSGEYVRGTIKLLLTRPVPRWKILLSKYIALLLGISLLLLLTAVIGYVISGIAFGYRGWSLPVLTGFQIQGDQLLTEHVRLIPQWKYIFMAFGLVWFSSIVVGTLSFMVSVLVRSTAAGIGILLAGIISGNLLMQMAPSWNILKYFAFTHLSLTDYLAGKPMMMEDMSFPFSLFILSIWALAALFISWITFVQKDILS
;
A
#
# COMPACT_ATOMS: atom_id res chain seq x y z
N MET A 1 -6.16 31.52 -11.95
CA MET A 1 -6.30 30.99 -10.57
C MET A 1 -7.17 29.73 -10.59
N ILE A 2 -6.66 28.61 -11.12
CA ILE A 2 -7.44 27.38 -11.31
C ILE A 2 -7.36 26.58 -10.00
N LYS A 3 -8.45 26.60 -9.26
CA LYS A 3 -8.63 25.98 -7.94
C LYS A 3 -8.34 24.47 -8.03
N ASN A 4 -7.35 24.00 -7.28
CA ASN A 4 -6.93 22.60 -7.10
C ASN A 4 -8.01 21.77 -6.38
N LYS A 5 -9.24 21.72 -6.92
CA LYS A 5 -10.39 21.08 -6.28
C LYS A 5 -10.13 19.60 -5.98
N ARG A 6 -9.33 18.88 -6.77
CA ARG A 6 -9.05 17.45 -6.56
C ARG A 6 -7.98 17.18 -5.50
N ILE A 7 -6.90 17.96 -5.43
CA ILE A 7 -5.95 17.88 -4.30
C ILE A 7 -6.68 18.23 -3.00
N LEU A 8 -7.58 19.22 -3.03
CA LEU A 8 -8.46 19.52 -1.91
C LEU A 8 -9.38 18.34 -1.58
N VAL A 9 -9.96 17.66 -2.57
CA VAL A 9 -10.77 16.45 -2.34
C VAL A 9 -9.93 15.33 -1.73
N ILE A 10 -8.71 15.06 -2.23
CA ILE A 10 -7.81 14.06 -1.64
C ILE A 10 -7.48 14.44 -0.19
N LEU A 11 -7.18 15.72 0.06
CA LEU A 11 -6.90 16.22 1.40
C LEU A 11 -8.12 16.08 2.31
N LEU A 12 -9.33 16.36 1.82
CA LEU A 12 -10.58 16.13 2.57
C LEU A 12 -10.81 14.64 2.84
N ILE A 13 -10.56 13.77 1.86
CA ILE A 13 -10.64 12.31 2.05
C ILE A 13 -9.67 11.85 3.14
N LEU A 14 -8.42 12.33 3.12
CA LEU A 14 -7.44 12.04 4.17
C LEU A 14 -7.89 12.55 5.54
N LEU A 15 -8.40 13.79 5.60
CA LEU A 15 -8.92 14.40 6.84
C LEU A 15 -10.18 13.71 7.38
N ILE A 16 -10.92 12.96 6.57
CA ILE A 16 -12.08 12.19 7.03
C ILE A 16 -11.67 10.77 7.42
N LEU A 17 -10.90 10.10 6.55
CA LEU A 17 -10.58 8.69 6.74
C LEU A 17 -9.53 8.48 7.83
N ILE A 18 -8.49 9.31 7.92
CA ILE A 18 -7.44 9.10 8.95
C ILE A 18 -8.03 9.17 10.36
N PRO A 19 -8.85 10.18 10.74
CA PRO A 19 -9.54 10.15 12.04
C PRO A 19 -10.46 8.95 12.22
N LEU A 20 -11.14 8.51 11.16
CA LEU A 20 -11.99 7.33 11.23
C LEU A 20 -11.17 6.06 11.55
N PHE A 21 -10.03 5.87 10.90
CA PHE A 21 -9.10 4.78 11.20
C PHE A 21 -8.51 4.90 12.61
N THR A 22 -8.11 6.11 13.03
CA THR A 22 -7.64 6.39 14.40
C THR A 22 -8.71 6.01 15.43
N TYR A 23 -9.96 6.45 15.22
CA TYR A 23 -11.07 6.14 16.10
C TYR A 23 -11.42 4.65 16.11
N ALA A 24 -11.43 4.00 14.94
CA ALA A 24 -11.66 2.57 14.82
C ALA A 24 -10.59 1.76 15.58
N GLN A 25 -9.32 2.15 15.46
CA GLN A 25 -8.24 1.52 16.22
C GLN A 25 -8.41 1.73 17.72
N TYR A 26 -8.70 2.96 18.15
CA TYR A 26 -8.95 3.27 19.57
C TYR A 26 -10.09 2.42 20.15
N ARG A 27 -11.21 2.34 19.42
CA ARG A 27 -12.37 1.55 19.82
C ARG A 27 -12.07 0.05 19.90
N ASN A 28 -11.36 -0.48 18.90
CA ASN A 28 -10.99 -1.90 18.89
C ASN A 28 -10.09 -2.25 20.09
N THR A 29 -9.09 -1.42 20.39
CA THR A 29 -8.25 -1.62 21.58
C THR A 29 -9.06 -1.53 22.88
N ALA A 30 -9.98 -0.57 22.99
CA ALA A 30 -10.84 -0.44 24.16
C ALA A 30 -11.80 -1.62 24.34
N GLU A 31 -12.33 -2.18 23.26
CA GLU A 31 -13.18 -3.36 23.28
C GLU A 31 -12.39 -4.62 23.66
N GLN A 32 -11.16 -4.78 23.16
CA GLN A 32 -10.27 -5.88 23.55
C GLN A 32 -9.95 -5.85 25.05
N ILE A 33 -9.57 -4.69 25.59
CA ILE A 33 -9.29 -4.54 27.03
C ILE A 33 -10.53 -4.88 27.86
N LYS A 34 -11.72 -4.46 27.43
CA LYS A 34 -12.98 -4.78 28.12
C LYS A 34 -13.30 -6.27 28.10
N GLN A 35 -13.08 -6.96 26.98
CA GLN A 35 -13.36 -8.39 26.84
C GLN A 35 -12.37 -9.25 27.61
N SER A 36 -11.09 -8.89 27.57
CA SER A 36 -10.02 -9.62 28.25
C SER A 36 -9.88 -9.27 29.73
N GLY A 37 -10.47 -8.16 30.18
CA GLY A 37 -10.43 -7.71 31.57
C GLY A 37 -9.04 -7.25 32.03
N THR A 38 -8.09 -7.08 31.11
CA THR A 38 -6.70 -6.70 31.40
C THR A 38 -6.16 -5.75 30.33
N ASP A 39 -5.28 -4.84 30.74
CA ASP A 39 -4.51 -3.96 29.88
C ASP A 39 -3.11 -4.50 29.55
N ASP A 40 -2.73 -5.66 30.12
CA ASP A 40 -1.45 -6.29 29.86
C ASP A 40 -1.43 -6.87 28.43
N TRP A 41 -0.64 -6.22 27.59
CA TRP A 41 -0.46 -6.61 26.19
C TRP A 41 0.03 -8.05 26.02
N ARG A 42 0.74 -8.61 27.01
CA ARG A 42 1.19 -10.02 26.95
C ARG A 42 0.02 -10.97 27.06
N LEU A 43 -0.88 -10.71 28.01
CA LEU A 43 -2.09 -11.52 28.20
C LEU A 43 -3.02 -11.40 26.98
N LEU A 44 -3.18 -10.19 26.44
CA LEU A 44 -3.93 -9.96 25.21
C LEU A 44 -3.35 -10.75 24.03
N LEU A 45 -2.02 -10.72 23.86
CA LEU A 45 -1.34 -11.43 22.78
C LEU A 45 -1.39 -12.95 22.97
N GLN A 46 -1.25 -13.45 24.19
CA GLN A 46 -1.43 -14.88 24.50
C GLN A 46 -2.84 -15.36 24.17
N GLN A 47 -3.85 -14.57 24.55
CA GLN A 47 -5.24 -14.89 24.23
C GLN A 47 -5.46 -14.92 22.71
N GLN A 48 -4.91 -13.95 21.97
CA GLN A 48 -4.96 -13.94 20.50
C GLN A 48 -4.31 -15.18 19.87
N ILE A 49 -3.16 -15.61 20.39
CA ILE A 49 -2.47 -16.82 19.93
C ILE A 49 -3.34 -18.07 20.18
N VAL A 50 -3.91 -18.21 21.38
CA VAL A 50 -4.78 -19.35 21.72
C VAL A 50 -6.03 -19.38 20.83
N ASP A 51 -6.67 -18.23 20.60
CA ASP A 51 -7.83 -18.13 19.71
C ASP A 51 -7.48 -18.53 18.27
N GLN A 52 -6.31 -18.14 17.76
CA GLN A 52 -5.84 -18.53 16.44
C GLN A 52 -5.51 -20.03 16.34
N GLN A 53 -4.86 -20.60 17.36
CA GLN A 53 -4.60 -22.04 17.44
C GLN A 53 -5.89 -22.86 17.46
N ASN A 54 -6.90 -22.42 18.22
CA ASN A 54 -8.22 -23.07 18.26
C ASN A 54 -8.92 -23.05 16.89
N ARG A 55 -8.77 -21.96 16.12
CA ARG A 55 -9.29 -21.87 14.74
C ARG A 55 -8.57 -22.84 13.81
N LEU A 56 -7.25 -22.96 13.92
CA LEU A 56 -6.44 -23.90 13.14
C LEU A 56 -6.81 -25.37 13.37
N ALA A 57 -7.22 -25.73 14.59
CA ALA A 57 -7.67 -27.09 14.90
C ALA A 57 -8.96 -27.49 14.16
N SER A 58 -9.70 -26.53 13.61
CA SER A 58 -10.91 -26.82 12.83
C SER A 58 -10.56 -27.34 11.42
N SER A 59 -11.02 -28.55 11.08
CA SER A 59 -10.62 -29.29 9.86
C SER A 59 -11.13 -28.71 8.51
N ARG A 60 -11.67 -27.49 8.48
CA ARG A 60 -12.29 -26.89 7.28
C ARG A 60 -11.47 -25.79 6.61
N ILE A 61 -10.26 -25.53 7.09
CA ILE A 61 -9.40 -24.47 6.56
C ILE A 61 -8.54 -25.05 5.42
N PRO A 62 -8.44 -24.39 4.25
CA PRO A 62 -7.52 -24.81 3.19
C PRO A 62 -6.07 -24.82 3.68
N GLU A 63 -5.22 -25.72 3.15
CA GLU A 63 -3.82 -25.88 3.62
C GLU A 63 -3.00 -24.58 3.55
N GLU A 64 -3.12 -23.79 2.49
CA GLU A 64 -2.43 -22.49 2.35
C GLU A 64 -2.75 -21.53 3.51
N TRP A 65 -4.01 -21.51 3.94
CA TRP A 65 -4.46 -20.70 5.06
C TRP A 65 -3.97 -21.25 6.41
N LYS A 66 -3.76 -22.57 6.52
CA LYS A 66 -3.16 -23.18 7.72
C LYS A 66 -1.70 -22.79 7.86
N THR A 67 -0.90 -22.93 6.80
CA THR A 67 0.51 -22.51 6.74
C THR A 67 0.64 -21.03 7.11
N TRP A 68 -0.17 -20.17 6.48
CA TRP A 68 -0.21 -18.74 6.78
C TRP A 68 -0.51 -18.46 8.25
N ALA A 69 -1.52 -19.11 8.82
CA ALA A 69 -1.93 -18.90 10.21
C ALA A 69 -0.89 -19.45 11.20
N LYS A 70 -0.26 -20.59 10.91
CA LYS A 70 0.82 -21.15 11.72
C LYS A 70 2.02 -20.21 11.78
N ILE A 71 2.47 -19.71 10.64
CA ILE A 71 3.54 -18.70 10.56
C ILE A 71 3.15 -17.43 11.35
N ASN A 72 1.91 -16.96 11.21
CA ASN A 72 1.46 -15.78 11.94
C ASN A 72 1.51 -15.98 13.47
N ILE A 73 1.17 -17.18 13.94
CA ILE A 73 1.26 -17.55 15.36
C ILE A 73 2.72 -17.61 15.83
N GLU A 74 3.60 -18.26 15.07
CA GLU A 74 5.04 -18.32 15.39
C GLU A 74 5.63 -16.90 15.47
N GLN A 75 5.22 -15.99 14.57
CA GLN A 75 5.65 -14.60 14.62
C GLN A 75 5.19 -13.92 15.91
N GLN A 76 3.92 -14.08 16.31
CA GLN A 76 3.38 -13.50 17.55
C GLN A 76 4.04 -14.09 18.81
N GLN A 77 4.33 -15.40 18.82
CA GLN A 77 5.09 -16.04 19.89
C GLN A 77 6.49 -15.42 20.01
N TYR A 78 7.16 -15.18 18.89
CA TYR A 78 8.47 -14.53 18.89
C TYR A 78 8.43 -13.12 19.50
N TYR A 79 7.38 -12.32 19.21
CA TYR A 79 7.17 -11.01 19.86
C TYR A 79 7.05 -11.14 21.38
N LEU A 80 6.36 -12.18 21.86
CA LEU A 80 6.15 -12.44 23.28
C LEU A 80 7.44 -12.87 23.98
N GLU A 81 8.18 -13.80 23.39
CA GLU A 81 9.47 -14.29 23.90
C GLU A 81 10.51 -13.18 24.03
N HIS A 82 10.56 -12.28 23.03
CA HIS A 82 11.51 -11.16 23.00
C HIS A 82 11.01 -9.92 23.75
N ASN A 83 9.85 -9.98 24.41
CA ASN A 83 9.27 -8.87 25.19
C ASN A 83 9.06 -7.59 24.39
N ILE A 84 8.64 -7.71 23.13
CA ILE A 84 8.40 -6.57 22.23
C ILE A 84 6.90 -6.42 22.06
N ASN A 85 6.35 -5.27 22.46
CA ASN A 85 4.92 -4.99 22.29
C ASN A 85 4.62 -4.51 20.85
N PRO A 86 3.98 -5.33 19.99
CA PRO A 86 3.65 -4.93 18.61
C PRO A 86 2.51 -3.88 18.55
N ALA A 87 1.74 -3.73 19.63
CA ALA A 87 0.60 -2.85 19.75
C ALA A 87 0.86 -1.65 20.67
N ALA A 88 2.13 -1.33 20.96
CA ALA A 88 2.52 -0.22 21.81
C ALA A 88 1.83 1.09 21.36
N PRO A 89 1.12 1.79 22.26
CA PRO A 89 0.37 2.98 21.91
C PRO A 89 1.32 4.12 21.50
N GLY A 90 0.95 4.84 20.44
CA GLY A 90 1.69 6.01 19.99
C GLY A 90 1.47 6.35 18.52
N ALA A 91 1.66 7.63 18.18
CA ALA A 91 1.55 8.15 16.82
C ALA A 91 2.44 7.41 15.81
N PRO A 92 3.72 7.08 16.12
CA PRO A 92 4.55 6.29 15.21
C PRO A 92 3.98 4.89 14.97
N THR A 93 3.32 4.29 15.97
CA THR A 93 2.74 2.94 15.83
C THR A 93 1.48 2.96 14.98
N PHE A 94 0.64 3.97 15.17
CA PHE A 94 -0.47 4.23 14.26
C PHE A 94 0.03 4.43 12.83
N LEU A 95 1.00 5.33 12.64
CA LEU A 95 1.51 5.65 11.31
C LEU A 95 2.08 4.42 10.59
N ARG A 96 2.86 3.60 11.30
CA ARG A 96 3.37 2.32 10.81
C ARG A 96 2.22 1.42 10.35
N LYS A 97 1.26 1.12 11.24
CA LYS A 97 0.13 0.22 10.96
C LYS A 97 -0.73 0.76 9.82
N PHE A 98 -0.98 2.07 9.81
CA PHE A 98 -1.77 2.74 8.79
C PHE A 98 -1.14 2.59 7.41
N ILE A 99 0.17 2.81 7.26
CA ILE A 99 0.88 2.65 5.98
C ILE A 99 0.85 1.20 5.52
N GLU A 100 1.14 0.26 6.42
CA GLU A 100 1.11 -1.17 6.10
C GLU A 100 -0.28 -1.64 5.63
N GLN A 101 -1.35 -1.17 6.26
CA GLN A 101 -2.72 -1.52 5.89
C GLN A 101 -3.21 -0.78 4.65
N SER A 102 -2.71 0.44 4.43
CA SER A 102 -3.14 1.29 3.32
C SER A 102 -2.41 1.01 2.02
N SER A 103 -1.27 0.30 2.06
CA SER A 103 -0.40 0.08 0.89
C SER A 103 -1.03 -0.80 -0.20
N SER A 104 -1.91 -1.74 0.18
CA SER A 104 -2.51 -2.70 -0.76
C SER A 104 -3.70 -2.14 -1.56
N LEU A 105 -4.44 -1.21 -0.95
CA LEU A 105 -5.71 -0.70 -1.47
C LEU A 105 -5.79 0.82 -1.36
N PHE A 106 -5.86 1.36 -0.15
CA PHE A 106 -6.23 2.76 0.06
C PHE A 106 -5.35 3.76 -0.69
N LEU A 107 -4.02 3.66 -0.56
CA LEU A 107 -3.09 4.57 -1.24
C LEU A 107 -3.06 4.38 -2.76
N PRO A 108 -2.99 3.14 -3.30
CA PRO A 108 -3.16 2.90 -4.73
C PRO A 108 -4.42 3.54 -5.32
N LEU A 109 -5.57 3.46 -4.65
CA LEU A 109 -6.82 4.07 -5.14
C LEU A 109 -6.71 5.60 -5.20
N LEU A 110 -6.12 6.24 -4.18
CA LEU A 110 -5.89 7.70 -4.20
C LEU A 110 -4.91 8.11 -5.30
N VAL A 111 -3.87 7.30 -5.55
CA VAL A 111 -2.92 7.51 -6.64
C VAL A 111 -3.60 7.45 -7.99
N VAL A 112 -4.50 6.50 -8.23
CA VAL A 112 -5.29 6.42 -9.48
C VAL A 112 -6.12 7.69 -9.68
N VAL A 113 -6.79 8.17 -8.64
CA VAL A 113 -7.59 9.40 -8.69
C VAL A 113 -6.71 10.61 -9.02
N LEU A 114 -5.53 10.71 -8.41
CA LEU A 114 -4.56 11.77 -8.69
C LEU A 114 -4.03 11.70 -10.13
N ALA A 115 -3.66 10.50 -10.59
CA ALA A 115 -3.07 10.29 -11.91
C ALA A 115 -4.04 10.61 -13.05
N SER A 116 -5.33 10.33 -12.87
CA SER A 116 -6.38 10.63 -13.86
C SER A 116 -6.45 12.12 -14.24
N ASP A 117 -6.13 13.02 -13.30
CA ASP A 117 -6.24 14.48 -13.51
C ASP A 117 -5.10 15.01 -14.37
N ILE A 118 -3.87 14.53 -14.11
CA ILE A 118 -2.64 15.00 -14.76
C ILE A 118 -2.65 14.68 -16.26
N VAL A 119 -3.28 13.57 -16.64
CA VAL A 119 -3.25 13.11 -18.04
C VAL A 119 -4.51 13.49 -18.80
N SER A 120 -5.68 13.39 -18.18
CA SER A 120 -6.95 13.59 -18.90
C SER A 120 -7.58 14.97 -18.71
N GLY A 121 -7.13 15.78 -17.74
CA GLY A 121 -7.68 17.12 -17.49
C GLY A 121 -7.55 18.08 -18.69
N GLU A 122 -6.63 17.82 -19.62
CA GLU A 122 -6.41 18.67 -20.79
C GLU A 122 -7.15 18.25 -22.05
N TYR A 123 -7.45 16.96 -22.23
CA TYR A 123 -8.32 16.51 -23.32
C TYR A 123 -9.71 17.13 -23.17
N VAL A 124 -10.20 17.22 -21.94
CA VAL A 124 -11.48 17.85 -21.60
C VAL A 124 -11.44 19.38 -21.75
N ARG A 125 -10.28 20.02 -21.52
CA ARG A 125 -10.13 21.48 -21.60
C ARG A 125 -9.74 22.01 -22.98
N GLY A 126 -9.41 21.13 -23.95
CA GLY A 126 -9.01 21.54 -25.30
C GLY A 126 -7.63 22.23 -25.38
N THR A 127 -6.90 22.39 -24.26
CA THR A 127 -5.60 23.07 -24.20
C THR A 127 -4.50 22.38 -25.02
N ILE A 128 -4.69 21.09 -25.34
CA ILE A 128 -3.79 20.34 -26.22
C ILE A 128 -3.67 21.03 -27.60
N LYS A 129 -4.76 21.61 -28.12
CA LYS A 129 -4.74 22.34 -29.41
C LYS A 129 -3.97 23.66 -29.34
N LEU A 130 -3.95 24.33 -28.18
CA LEU A 130 -3.20 25.58 -27.98
C LEU A 130 -1.70 25.34 -27.84
N LEU A 131 -1.29 24.24 -27.17
CA LEU A 131 0.14 23.88 -27.04
C LEU A 131 0.77 23.48 -28.37
N LEU A 132 -0.01 22.94 -29.33
CA LEU A 132 0.43 22.58 -30.67
C LEU A 132 0.76 23.79 -31.57
N THR A 133 0.50 25.02 -31.13
CA THR A 133 0.94 26.24 -31.84
C THR A 133 2.41 26.58 -31.58
N ARG A 134 3.07 25.91 -30.61
CA ARG A 134 4.51 26.06 -30.33
C ARG A 134 5.26 24.76 -30.68
N PRO A 135 6.46 24.82 -31.29
CA PRO A 135 7.20 23.64 -31.73
C PRO A 135 7.92 22.99 -30.54
N VAL A 136 7.17 22.47 -29.57
CA VAL A 136 7.72 21.68 -28.46
C VAL A 136 7.64 20.20 -28.84
N PRO A 137 8.75 19.45 -28.77
CA PRO A 137 8.70 18.03 -29.10
C PRO A 137 7.83 17.26 -28.10
N ARG A 138 6.93 16.41 -28.61
CA ARG A 138 5.85 15.74 -27.85
C ARG A 138 6.36 14.95 -26.63
N TRP A 139 7.55 14.38 -26.73
CA TRP A 139 8.19 13.65 -25.65
C TRP A 139 8.51 14.51 -24.42
N LYS A 140 8.86 15.81 -24.60
CA LYS A 140 9.08 16.74 -23.49
C LYS A 140 7.79 17.05 -22.74
N ILE A 141 6.66 17.09 -23.45
CA ILE A 141 5.34 17.28 -22.85
C ILE A 141 4.99 16.06 -21.99
N LEU A 142 5.17 14.85 -22.54
CA LEU A 142 4.90 13.61 -21.82
C LEU A 142 5.80 13.47 -20.58
N LEU A 143 7.10 13.77 -20.71
CA LEU A 143 8.04 13.73 -19.60
C LEU A 143 7.67 14.74 -18.49
N SER A 144 7.29 15.97 -18.86
CA SER A 144 6.84 16.97 -17.88
C SER A 144 5.60 16.51 -17.12
N LYS A 145 4.67 15.81 -17.80
CA LYS A 145 3.47 15.23 -17.15
C LYS A 145 3.84 14.09 -16.22
N TYR A 146 4.78 13.24 -16.63
CA TYR A 146 5.25 12.16 -15.78
C TYR A 146 5.97 12.69 -14.53
N ILE A 147 6.82 13.71 -14.65
CA ILE A 147 7.47 14.35 -13.49
C ILE A 147 6.41 14.97 -12.56
N ALA A 148 5.39 15.64 -13.10
CA ALA A 148 4.30 16.18 -12.30
C ALA A 148 3.54 15.08 -11.54
N LEU A 149 3.35 13.91 -12.16
CA LEU A 149 2.76 12.74 -11.52
C LEU A 149 3.62 12.22 -10.36
N LEU A 150 4.93 12.07 -10.57
CA LEU A 150 5.86 11.64 -9.50
C LEU A 150 5.86 12.61 -8.32
N LEU A 151 5.89 13.92 -8.59
CA LEU A 151 5.79 14.95 -7.55
C LEU A 151 4.44 14.90 -6.83
N GLY A 152 3.34 14.69 -7.56
CA GLY A 152 2.02 14.54 -6.99
C GLY A 152 1.92 13.33 -6.04
N ILE A 153 2.45 12.18 -6.45
CA ILE A 153 2.49 10.96 -5.62
C ILE A 153 3.33 11.20 -4.36
N SER A 154 4.49 11.85 -4.51
CA SER A 154 5.37 12.19 -3.39
C SER A 154 4.67 13.12 -2.40
N LEU A 155 3.97 14.14 -2.89
CA LEU A 155 3.18 15.06 -2.07
C LEU A 155 2.01 14.35 -1.37
N LEU A 156 1.31 13.44 -2.05
CA LEU A 156 0.22 12.65 -1.48
C LEU A 156 0.69 11.81 -0.29
N LEU A 157 1.84 11.15 -0.44
CA LEU A 157 2.42 10.33 0.64
C LEU A 157 2.93 11.19 1.79
N LEU A 158 3.53 12.35 1.49
CA LEU A 158 3.93 13.32 2.50
C LEU A 158 2.71 13.82 3.30
N LEU A 159 1.63 14.19 2.62
CA LEU A 159 0.40 14.62 3.29
C LEU A 159 -0.20 13.51 4.15
N THR A 160 -0.20 12.28 3.66
CA THR A 160 -0.61 11.11 4.44
C THR A 160 0.24 10.96 5.71
N ALA A 161 1.56 11.13 5.59
CA ALA A 161 2.49 11.05 6.72
C ALA A 161 2.20 12.13 7.77
N VAL A 162 2.09 13.39 7.33
CA VAL A 162 1.88 14.55 8.20
C VAL A 162 0.52 14.47 8.89
N ILE A 163 -0.55 14.26 8.12
CA ILE A 163 -1.92 14.19 8.65
C ILE A 163 -2.07 12.97 9.58
N GLY A 164 -1.54 11.82 9.17
CA GLY A 164 -1.50 10.60 9.98
C GLY A 164 -0.79 10.80 11.31
N TYR A 165 0.39 11.43 11.30
CA TYR A 165 1.16 11.70 12.50
C TYR A 165 0.49 12.72 13.43
N VAL A 166 -0.06 13.81 12.88
CA VAL A 166 -0.73 14.86 13.66
C VAL A 166 -1.97 14.32 14.36
N ILE A 167 -2.87 13.65 13.62
CA ILE A 167 -4.13 13.14 14.17
C ILE A 167 -3.87 12.03 15.19
N SER A 168 -2.98 11.09 14.87
CA SER A 168 -2.67 9.99 15.80
C SER A 168 -1.89 10.45 17.03
N GLY A 169 -1.11 11.52 16.94
CA GLY A 169 -0.47 12.13 18.10
C GLY A 169 -1.43 12.79 19.07
N ILE A 170 -2.52 13.38 18.55
CA ILE A 170 -3.60 13.91 19.39
C ILE A 170 -4.33 12.76 20.10
N ALA A 171 -4.56 11.63 19.43
CA ALA A 171 -5.33 10.51 19.98
C ALA A 171 -4.51 9.57 20.90
N PHE A 172 -3.26 9.26 20.54
CA PHE A 172 -2.43 8.23 21.19
C PHE A 172 -1.14 8.77 21.80
N GLY A 173 -0.83 10.05 21.60
CA GLY A 173 0.43 10.67 22.04
C GLY A 173 1.60 10.46 21.06
N TYR A 174 2.63 11.31 21.19
CA TYR A 174 3.78 11.37 20.26
C TYR A 174 4.96 10.46 20.63
N ARG A 175 4.79 9.55 21.59
CA ARG A 175 5.84 8.63 22.04
C ARG A 175 5.97 7.42 21.11
N GLY A 176 7.12 6.75 21.14
CA GLY A 176 7.30 5.46 20.47
C GLY A 176 8.28 5.42 19.28
N TRP A 177 8.95 6.52 18.92
CA TRP A 177 9.86 6.54 17.76
C TRP A 177 11.07 5.60 17.86
N SER A 178 11.53 5.32 19.07
CA SER A 178 12.67 4.44 19.36
C SER A 178 12.27 3.02 19.73
N LEU A 179 10.98 2.68 19.67
CA LEU A 179 10.54 1.33 20.00
C LEU A 179 11.17 0.33 19.03
N PRO A 180 11.63 -0.83 19.52
CA PRO A 180 12.15 -1.87 18.67
C PRO A 180 11.02 -2.48 17.84
N VAL A 181 11.23 -2.54 16.53
CA VAL A 181 10.35 -3.25 15.60
C VAL A 181 11.13 -4.41 15.00
N LEU A 182 10.52 -5.59 14.98
CA LEU A 182 11.07 -6.78 14.37
C LEU A 182 10.87 -6.73 12.86
N THR A 183 11.94 -7.00 12.12
CA THR A 183 11.97 -7.06 10.65
C THR A 183 12.84 -8.21 10.18
N GLY A 184 12.66 -8.64 8.94
CA GLY A 184 13.54 -9.65 8.32
C GLY A 184 13.14 -11.10 8.59
N PHE A 185 11.90 -11.34 9.01
CA PHE A 185 11.35 -12.69 8.95
C PHE A 185 11.35 -13.17 7.50
N GLN A 186 11.98 -14.32 7.26
CA GLN A 186 11.91 -15.00 5.98
C GLN A 186 11.08 -16.27 6.16
N ILE A 187 10.36 -16.65 5.10
CA ILE A 187 9.51 -17.84 5.11
C ILE A 187 10.11 -18.80 4.11
N GLN A 188 10.40 -20.01 4.56
CA GLN A 188 10.78 -21.11 3.70
C GLN A 188 9.84 -22.28 3.98
N GLY A 189 8.87 -22.50 3.08
CA GLY A 189 7.82 -23.48 3.29
C GLY A 189 6.93 -23.14 4.48
N ASP A 190 6.84 -24.06 5.45
CA ASP A 190 5.98 -23.98 6.64
C ASP A 190 6.73 -23.52 7.91
N GLN A 191 7.92 -22.93 7.75
CA GLN A 191 8.75 -22.47 8.87
C GLN A 191 9.17 -21.02 8.72
N LEU A 192 9.12 -20.29 9.83
CA LEU A 192 9.75 -18.98 9.97
C LEU A 192 11.25 -19.12 10.19
N LEU A 193 12.04 -18.61 9.25
CA LEU A 193 13.46 -18.40 9.44
C LEU A 193 13.66 -17.12 10.25
N THR A 194 14.09 -17.29 11.50
CA THR A 194 14.40 -16.21 12.43
C THR A 194 15.85 -15.71 12.32
N GLU A 195 16.69 -16.37 11.52
CA GLU A 195 18.13 -16.10 11.38
C GLU A 195 18.45 -14.68 10.90
N HIS A 196 17.55 -14.06 10.13
CA HIS A 196 17.71 -12.72 9.59
C HIS A 196 16.91 -11.66 10.34
N VAL A 197 16.28 -12.02 11.46
CA VAL A 197 15.45 -11.11 12.24
C VAL A 197 16.32 -10.05 12.88
N ARG A 198 16.02 -8.78 12.56
CA ARG A 198 16.73 -7.62 13.08
C ARG A 198 15.77 -6.69 13.79
N LEU A 199 16.19 -6.26 14.97
CA LEU A 199 15.57 -5.17 15.70
C LEU A 199 16.01 -3.86 15.06
N ILE A 200 15.05 -3.13 14.50
CA ILE A 200 15.31 -1.78 14.01
C ILE A 200 14.45 -0.77 14.77
N PRO A 201 14.97 0.44 15.03
CA PRO A 201 14.16 1.51 15.58
C PRO A 201 12.96 1.82 14.69
N GLN A 202 11.82 2.09 15.30
CA GLN A 202 10.56 2.33 14.60
C GLN A 202 10.61 3.46 13.58
N TRP A 203 11.36 4.55 13.84
CA TRP A 203 11.55 5.63 12.86
C TRP A 203 12.18 5.13 11.55
N LYS A 204 13.17 4.23 11.64
CA LYS A 204 13.86 3.65 10.48
C LYS A 204 12.91 2.73 9.72
N TYR A 205 12.12 1.94 10.45
CA TYR A 205 11.07 1.10 9.87
C TYR A 205 10.07 1.93 9.06
N ILE A 206 9.53 3.00 9.65
CA ILE A 206 8.54 3.86 9.00
C ILE A 206 9.11 4.47 7.72
N PHE A 207 10.36 4.93 7.74
CA PHE A 207 11.02 5.48 6.57
C PHE A 207 11.17 4.44 5.44
N MET A 208 11.58 3.21 5.77
CA MET A 208 11.63 2.10 4.82
C MET A 208 10.25 1.76 4.26
N ALA A 209 9.22 1.68 5.11
CA ALA A 209 7.86 1.41 4.69
C ALA A 209 7.34 2.49 3.73
N PHE A 210 7.56 3.77 4.02
CA PHE A 210 7.23 4.86 3.10
C PHE A 210 7.96 4.76 1.76
N GLY A 211 9.24 4.39 1.77
CA GLY A 211 10.01 4.18 0.53
C GLY A 211 9.42 3.07 -0.35
N LEU A 212 9.02 1.95 0.26
CA LEU A 212 8.38 0.84 -0.44
C LEU A 212 7.00 1.23 -1.00
N VAL A 213 6.19 1.93 -0.21
CA VAL A 213 4.87 2.42 -0.66
C VAL A 213 5.01 3.50 -1.73
N TRP A 214 6.06 4.33 -1.66
CA TRP A 214 6.36 5.31 -2.70
C TRP A 214 6.68 4.63 -4.02
N PHE A 215 7.51 3.58 -4.00
CA PHE A 215 7.80 2.79 -5.19
C PHE A 215 6.55 2.11 -5.76
N SER A 216 5.74 1.42 -4.94
CA SER A 216 4.50 0.78 -5.43
C SER A 216 3.49 1.81 -5.95
N SER A 217 3.41 2.98 -5.33
CA SER A 217 2.58 4.10 -5.79
C SER A 217 3.05 4.65 -7.13
N ILE A 218 4.35 4.73 -7.38
CA ILE A 218 4.87 5.10 -8.71
C ILE A 218 4.44 4.11 -9.78
N VAL A 219 4.50 2.81 -9.48
CA VAL A 219 4.08 1.76 -10.42
C VAL A 219 2.59 1.91 -10.75
N VAL A 220 1.74 2.07 -9.73
CA VAL A 220 0.30 2.32 -9.92
C VAL A 220 0.05 3.61 -10.71
N GLY A 221 0.77 4.69 -10.38
CA GLY A 221 0.69 5.95 -11.11
C GLY A 221 1.09 5.79 -12.57
N THR A 222 2.13 5.00 -12.85
CA THR A 222 2.64 4.72 -14.19
C THR A 222 1.66 3.88 -15.01
N LEU A 223 1.06 2.85 -14.40
CA LEU A 223 -0.03 2.09 -15.02
C LEU A 223 -1.24 2.99 -15.29
N SER A 224 -1.56 3.88 -14.35
CA SER A 224 -2.63 4.85 -14.52
C SER A 224 -2.36 5.81 -15.68
N PHE A 225 -1.11 6.24 -15.80
CA PHE A 225 -0.63 7.07 -16.89
C PHE A 225 -0.78 6.35 -18.24
N MET A 226 -0.35 5.10 -18.35
CA MET A 226 -0.55 4.29 -19.55
C MET A 226 -2.03 4.16 -19.92
N VAL A 227 -2.88 3.76 -18.97
CA VAL A 227 -4.32 3.59 -19.20
C VAL A 227 -4.96 4.90 -19.68
N SER A 228 -4.55 6.04 -19.13
CA SER A 228 -5.08 7.33 -19.56
C SER A 228 -4.66 7.79 -20.97
N VAL A 229 -3.55 7.25 -21.51
CA VAL A 229 -3.13 7.47 -22.91
C VAL A 229 -3.88 6.53 -23.87
N LEU A 230 -4.21 5.32 -23.40
CA LEU A 230 -4.94 4.32 -24.17
C LEU A 230 -6.45 4.60 -24.22
N VAL A 231 -7.03 5.01 -23.09
CA VAL A 231 -8.46 5.16 -22.87
C VAL A 231 -8.86 6.63 -22.95
N ARG A 232 -9.83 6.94 -23.82
CA ARG A 232 -10.31 8.33 -24.02
C ARG A 232 -11.14 8.86 -22.84
N SER A 233 -11.84 7.98 -22.14
CA SER A 233 -12.70 8.34 -21.00
C SER A 233 -11.95 8.28 -19.68
N THR A 234 -11.94 9.40 -18.94
CA THR A 234 -11.30 9.52 -17.63
C THR A 234 -11.94 8.58 -16.61
N ALA A 235 -13.27 8.51 -16.62
CA ALA A 235 -14.05 7.64 -15.75
C ALA A 235 -13.77 6.16 -16.05
N ALA A 236 -13.68 5.79 -17.34
CA ALA A 236 -13.35 4.42 -17.73
C ALA A 236 -11.92 4.06 -17.29
N GLY A 237 -10.95 4.96 -17.48
CA GLY A 237 -9.56 4.73 -17.05
C GLY A 237 -9.45 4.50 -15.55
N ILE A 238 -10.11 5.34 -14.74
CA ILE A 238 -10.20 5.14 -13.29
C ILE A 238 -10.84 3.78 -12.99
N GLY A 239 -12.01 3.48 -13.56
CA GLY A 239 -12.73 2.23 -13.31
C GLY A 239 -11.92 0.98 -13.59
N ILE A 240 -11.16 0.95 -14.68
CA ILE A 240 -10.26 -0.17 -15.04
C ILE A 240 -9.20 -0.40 -13.97
N LEU A 241 -8.56 0.68 -13.49
CA LEU A 241 -7.49 0.58 -12.50
C LEU A 241 -8.02 0.21 -11.11
N LEU A 242 -9.15 0.77 -10.70
CA LEU A 242 -9.80 0.40 -9.43
C LEU A 242 -10.22 -1.08 -9.47
N ALA A 243 -10.81 -1.54 -10.59
CA ALA A 243 -11.17 -2.94 -10.77
C ALA A 243 -9.93 -3.85 -10.72
N GLY A 244 -8.80 -3.44 -11.32
CA GLY A 244 -7.53 -4.18 -11.23
C GLY A 244 -7.00 -4.30 -9.79
N ILE A 245 -6.98 -3.18 -9.06
CA ILE A 245 -6.52 -3.13 -7.65
C ILE A 245 -7.40 -4.01 -6.76
N ILE A 246 -8.73 -3.86 -6.86
CA ILE A 246 -9.69 -4.61 -6.05
C ILE A 246 -9.64 -6.09 -6.41
N SER A 247 -9.67 -6.43 -7.70
CA SER A 247 -9.60 -7.82 -8.15
C SER A 247 -8.30 -8.48 -7.71
N GLY A 248 -7.16 -7.79 -7.80
CA GLY A 248 -5.89 -8.30 -7.31
C GLY A 248 -5.94 -8.70 -5.84
N ASN A 249 -6.49 -7.84 -4.98
CA ASN A 249 -6.62 -8.12 -3.55
C ASN A 249 -7.64 -9.22 -3.22
N LEU A 250 -8.75 -9.29 -3.98
CA LEU A 250 -9.78 -10.32 -3.77
C LEU A 250 -9.33 -11.70 -4.26
N LEU A 251 -8.70 -11.76 -5.43
CA LEU A 251 -8.23 -13.02 -6.02
C LEU A 251 -7.14 -13.66 -5.16
N MET A 252 -6.26 -12.87 -4.55
CA MET A 252 -5.26 -13.35 -3.57
C MET A 252 -5.90 -14.04 -2.36
N GLN A 253 -7.09 -13.60 -1.93
CA GLN A 253 -7.80 -14.20 -0.80
C GLN A 253 -8.64 -15.42 -1.24
N MET A 254 -9.25 -15.37 -2.43
CA MET A 254 -10.17 -16.42 -2.88
C MET A 254 -9.47 -17.60 -3.55
N ALA A 255 -8.33 -17.37 -4.21
CA ALA A 255 -7.64 -18.39 -5.00
C ALA A 255 -6.11 -18.26 -4.91
N PRO A 256 -5.51 -18.45 -3.71
CA PRO A 256 -4.06 -18.29 -3.55
C PRO A 256 -3.26 -19.36 -4.33
N SER A 257 -3.87 -20.50 -4.64
CA SER A 257 -3.25 -21.55 -5.48
C SER A 257 -3.10 -21.18 -6.98
N TRP A 258 -3.71 -20.08 -7.43
CA TRP A 258 -3.69 -19.69 -8.84
C TRP A 258 -2.37 -19.01 -9.21
N ASN A 259 -1.39 -19.81 -9.63
CA ASN A 259 -0.04 -19.36 -10.00
C ASN A 259 0.04 -18.16 -10.96
N ILE A 260 -0.97 -17.95 -11.82
CA ILE A 260 -0.99 -16.81 -12.74
C ILE A 260 -1.11 -15.44 -12.02
N LEU A 261 -1.69 -15.42 -10.82
CA LEU A 261 -1.84 -14.21 -10.01
C LEU A 261 -0.47 -13.64 -9.57
N LYS A 262 0.58 -14.48 -9.54
CA LYS A 262 1.97 -14.09 -9.24
C LYS A 262 2.59 -13.17 -10.29
N TYR A 263 1.94 -12.98 -11.45
CA TYR A 263 2.45 -12.10 -12.52
C TYR A 263 1.65 -10.80 -12.64
N PHE A 264 0.58 -10.64 -11.85
CA PHE A 264 -0.31 -9.49 -11.95
C PHE A 264 0.21 -8.34 -11.09
N ALA A 265 0.46 -7.16 -11.66
CA ALA A 265 1.08 -6.04 -10.91
C ALA A 265 0.35 -5.70 -9.59
N PHE A 266 -0.99 -5.83 -9.59
CA PHE A 266 -1.83 -5.46 -8.45
C PHE A 266 -1.71 -6.40 -7.24
N THR A 267 -1.19 -7.62 -7.40
CA THR A 267 -0.95 -8.56 -6.29
C THR A 267 0.34 -8.26 -5.52
N HIS A 268 1.23 -7.45 -6.09
CA HIS A 268 2.54 -7.10 -5.52
C HIS A 268 2.59 -5.72 -4.84
N LEU A 269 1.46 -5.01 -4.74
CA LEU A 269 1.43 -3.62 -4.27
C LEU A 269 1.81 -3.46 -2.79
N SER A 270 1.55 -4.46 -1.95
CA SER A 270 1.81 -4.44 -0.51
C SER A 270 3.23 -4.85 -0.15
N LEU A 271 4.23 -4.16 -0.73
CA LEU A 271 5.65 -4.43 -0.47
C LEU A 271 6.03 -4.32 1.02
N THR A 272 5.26 -3.56 1.80
CA THR A 272 5.41 -3.44 3.25
C THR A 272 5.21 -4.75 4.00
N ASP A 273 4.47 -5.71 3.44
CA ASP A 273 4.24 -7.01 4.07
C ASP A 273 5.54 -7.82 4.17
N TYR A 274 6.44 -7.69 3.19
CA TYR A 274 7.79 -8.26 3.25
C TYR A 274 8.64 -7.64 4.35
N LEU A 275 8.53 -6.33 4.55
CA LEU A 275 9.27 -5.62 5.60
C LEU A 275 8.76 -6.01 6.99
N ALA A 276 7.43 -6.13 7.13
CA ALA A 276 6.75 -6.58 8.34
C ALA A 276 6.97 -8.07 8.63
N GLY A 277 7.47 -8.83 7.65
CA GLY A 277 7.63 -10.28 7.75
C GLY A 277 6.30 -11.02 7.82
N LYS A 278 5.25 -10.46 7.21
CA LYS A 278 3.93 -11.10 7.18
C LYS A 278 3.98 -12.31 6.23
N PRO A 279 3.27 -13.40 6.57
CA PRO A 279 3.13 -14.51 5.65
C PRO A 279 2.42 -14.11 4.37
N MET A 280 3.01 -14.49 3.24
CA MET A 280 2.38 -14.38 1.93
C MET A 280 1.45 -15.56 1.72
N MET A 281 0.25 -15.28 1.18
CA MET A 281 -0.76 -16.31 0.94
C MET A 281 -0.38 -17.25 -0.22
N MET A 282 0.47 -16.80 -1.14
CA MET A 282 0.96 -17.62 -2.25
C MET A 282 2.41 -18.04 -2.03
N GLU A 283 2.72 -19.28 -2.38
CA GLU A 283 4.09 -19.80 -2.40
C GLU A 283 4.97 -19.04 -3.42
N ASP A 284 6.28 -18.98 -3.18
CA ASP A 284 7.30 -18.36 -4.05
C ASP A 284 7.23 -16.85 -4.28
N MET A 285 6.31 -16.12 -3.64
CA MET A 285 6.29 -14.67 -3.72
C MET A 285 7.38 -14.07 -2.82
N SER A 286 8.60 -13.91 -3.34
CA SER A 286 9.70 -13.26 -2.61
C SER A 286 9.75 -11.74 -2.79
N PHE A 287 10.45 -11.05 -1.87
CA PHE A 287 10.62 -9.59 -1.95
C PHE A 287 11.30 -9.13 -3.25
N PRO A 288 12.44 -9.73 -3.70
CA PRO A 288 13.06 -9.35 -4.97
C PRO A 288 12.17 -9.66 -6.17
N PHE A 289 11.43 -10.78 -6.14
CA PHE A 289 10.49 -11.14 -7.20
C PHE A 289 9.39 -10.08 -7.37
N SER A 290 8.79 -9.64 -6.27
CA SER A 290 7.78 -8.57 -6.28
C SER A 290 8.30 -7.25 -6.84
N LEU A 291 9.50 -6.83 -6.44
CA LEU A 291 10.14 -5.63 -7.00
C LEU A 291 10.40 -5.77 -8.50
N PHE A 292 10.83 -6.94 -8.94
CA PHE A 292 11.11 -7.24 -10.34
C PHE A 292 9.83 -7.18 -11.20
N ILE A 293 8.76 -7.85 -10.77
CA ILE A 293 7.46 -7.83 -11.48
C ILE A 293 6.90 -6.41 -11.57
N LEU A 294 6.90 -5.65 -10.46
CA LEU A 294 6.44 -4.27 -10.48
C LEU A 294 7.27 -3.38 -11.41
N SER A 295 8.60 -3.58 -11.43
CA SER A 295 9.50 -2.84 -12.32
C SER A 295 9.23 -3.15 -13.79
N ILE A 296 9.04 -4.42 -14.15
CA ILE A 296 8.67 -4.83 -15.51
C ILE A 296 7.37 -4.16 -15.94
N TRP A 297 6.34 -4.22 -15.10
CA TRP A 297 5.05 -3.60 -15.42
C TRP A 297 5.16 -2.07 -15.56
N ALA A 298 5.93 -1.41 -14.70
CA ALA A 298 6.17 0.03 -14.82
C ALA A 298 6.92 0.38 -16.11
N LEU A 299 7.97 -0.36 -16.46
CA LEU A 299 8.75 -0.14 -17.68
C LEU A 299 7.92 -0.40 -18.94
N ALA A 300 7.17 -1.51 -18.97
CA ALA A 300 6.26 -1.82 -20.06
C ALA A 300 5.19 -0.73 -20.22
N ALA A 301 4.60 -0.26 -19.11
CA ALA A 301 3.61 0.81 -19.13
C ALA A 301 4.18 2.14 -19.63
N LEU A 302 5.39 2.52 -19.19
CA LEU A 302 6.09 3.69 -19.71
C LEU A 302 6.34 3.57 -21.20
N PHE A 303 6.87 2.43 -21.65
CA PHE A 303 7.20 2.19 -23.06
C PHE A 303 5.95 2.27 -23.95
N ILE A 304 4.86 1.60 -23.56
CA ILE A 304 3.58 1.63 -24.28
C ILE A 304 3.02 3.06 -24.31
N SER A 305 3.06 3.77 -23.18
CA SER A 305 2.58 5.17 -23.11
C SER A 305 3.38 6.09 -24.03
N TRP A 306 4.69 5.90 -24.10
CA TRP A 306 5.60 6.70 -24.92
C TRP A 306 5.32 6.50 -26.41
N ILE A 307 5.31 5.24 -26.87
CA ILE A 307 5.05 4.88 -28.27
C ILE A 307 3.69 5.42 -28.70
N THR A 308 2.66 5.14 -27.90
CA THR A 308 1.28 5.53 -28.26
C THR A 308 1.13 7.05 -28.35
N PHE A 309 1.75 7.81 -27.45
CA PHE A 309 1.66 9.27 -27.45
C PHE A 309 2.46 9.93 -28.56
N VAL A 310 3.61 9.35 -28.94
CA VAL A 310 4.43 9.86 -30.05
C VAL A 310 3.76 9.56 -31.40
N GLN A 311 3.18 8.37 -31.58
CA GLN A 311 2.60 7.92 -32.85
C GLN A 311 1.17 8.41 -33.09
N LYS A 312 0.35 8.66 -32.05
CA LYS A 312 -1.01 9.20 -32.25
C LYS A 312 -0.95 10.64 -32.74
N ASP A 313 -1.39 10.87 -33.99
CA ASP A 313 -1.74 12.20 -34.46
C ASP A 313 -3.04 12.68 -33.82
N ILE A 314 -3.00 13.84 -33.17
CA ILE A 314 -4.10 14.39 -32.34
C ILE A 314 -5.08 15.21 -33.20
N LEU A 315 -5.16 14.91 -34.50
CA LEU A 315 -6.10 15.55 -35.44
C LEU A 315 -7.37 14.71 -35.71
N SER A 316 -7.55 13.56 -35.05
CA SER A 316 -8.82 12.81 -35.07
C SER A 316 -9.71 13.12 -33.86
#